data_AF-A0A1Y4SSG5-F1
#
_entry.id   AF-A0A1Y4SSG5-F1
#
_cell.length_a   1.000
_cell.length_b   1.000
_cell.length_c   1.000
_cell.angle_alpha   90.00
_cell.angle_beta   90.00
_cell.angle_gamma   90.00
#
_symmetry.space_group_name_H-M   'P 1'
#
loop_
_entity.id
_entity.type
_entity.pdbx_description
1 polymer ?
#
loop_
_entity_poly.entity_id
_entity_poly.type
_entity_poly.pdbx_seq_one_letter_code
_entity_poly.pdbx_strand_id
1 'polypeptide(L)'
;MDRLTILECADQLIEIMRTKHYSESSILSYQKCFTDFYAYSKEKGKEYFEEVLAIEYASSVTGLELKDLAQYNKNTKKYIVLLRSLRILGEYSLTRTFTSRFSKFHEPVEEYPYWNHIYDSSGC
;
A
#
# COMPACT_ATOMS: atom_id res chain seq x y z
N MET A 1 -7.35 -12.00 17.42
CA MET A 1 -8.14 -11.32 16.38
C MET A 1 -8.13 -12.19 15.15
N ASP A 2 -9.29 -12.40 14.52
CA ASP A 2 -9.35 -13.14 13.26
C ASP A 2 -8.73 -12.31 12.13
N ARG A 3 -8.06 -13.01 11.22
CA ARG A 3 -7.36 -12.41 10.09
C ARG A 3 -8.37 -12.09 9.00
N LEU A 4 -8.49 -10.82 8.63
CA LEU A 4 -9.29 -10.40 7.47
C LEU A 4 -8.55 -10.70 6.18
N THR A 5 -9.30 -11.14 5.19
CA THR A 5 -8.84 -11.30 3.81
C THR A 5 -8.49 -9.94 3.19
N ILE A 6 -7.75 -9.96 2.08
CA ILE A 6 -7.42 -8.75 1.32
C ILE A 6 -8.71 -8.01 0.90
N LEU A 7 -9.72 -8.74 0.45
CA LEU A 7 -10.99 -8.18 -0.01
C LEU A 7 -11.75 -7.48 1.13
N GLU A 8 -11.88 -8.13 2.29
CA GLU A 8 -12.55 -7.53 3.45
C GLU A 8 -11.83 -6.27 3.94
N CYS A 9 -10.49 -6.28 3.94
CA CYS A 9 -9.71 -5.09 4.27
C CYS A 9 -9.95 -3.96 3.27
N ALA A 10 -9.97 -4.27 1.98
CA ALA A 10 -10.21 -3.29 0.92
C ALA A 10 -11.59 -2.65 1.05
N ASP A 11 -12.65 -3.45 1.20
CA ASP A 11 -14.02 -2.97 1.32
C ASP A 11 -14.20 -2.06 2.54
N GLN A 12 -13.67 -2.47 3.70
CA GLN A 12 -13.74 -1.66 4.92
C GLN A 12 -12.97 -0.35 4.80
N LEU A 13 -11.77 -0.36 4.18
CA LEU A 13 -11.00 0.87 3.95
C LEU A 13 -11.73 1.85 3.03
N ILE A 14 -12.36 1.36 1.97
CA ILE A 14 -13.14 2.21 1.05
C ILE A 14 -14.34 2.83 1.76
N GLU A 15 -15.04 2.06 2.60
CA GLU A 15 -16.14 2.59 3.39
C GLU A 15 -15.67 3.64 4.41
N ILE A 16 -14.54 3.40 5.07
CA ILE A 16 -13.93 4.40 5.97
C ILE A 16 -13.55 5.68 5.20
N MET A 17 -13.01 5.57 3.98
CA MET A 17 -12.68 6.74 3.16
C MET A 17 -13.93 7.55 2.77
N ARG A 18 -15.05 6.88 2.45
CA ARG A 18 -16.34 7.52 2.18
C ARG A 18 -16.87 8.27 3.40
N THR A 19 -16.89 7.61 4.56
CA THR A 19 -17.35 8.24 5.82
C THR A 19 -16.45 9.40 6.27
N LYS A 20 -15.17 9.39 5.88
CA LYS A 20 -14.23 10.49 6.10
C LYS A 20 -14.22 11.55 4.98
N HIS A 21 -15.18 11.50 4.06
CA HIS A 21 -15.36 12.47 2.98
C HIS A 21 -14.13 12.66 2.07
N TYR A 22 -13.41 11.57 1.77
CA TYR A 22 -12.37 11.60 0.72
C TYR A 22 -13.00 11.96 -0.63
N SER A 23 -12.22 12.57 -1.52
CA SER A 23 -12.71 12.86 -2.88
C SER A 23 -13.01 11.56 -3.62
N GLU A 24 -14.04 11.58 -4.46
CA GLU A 24 -14.43 10.41 -5.28
C GLU A 24 -13.26 9.89 -6.12
N SER A 25 -12.46 10.81 -6.68
CA SER A 25 -11.24 10.48 -7.42
C SER A 25 -10.20 9.72 -6.58
N SER A 26 -10.05 10.06 -5.30
CA SER A 26 -9.14 9.37 -4.39
C SER A 26 -9.66 7.98 -4.04
N ILE A 27 -10.96 7.88 -3.75
CA ILE A 27 -11.64 6.61 -3.44
C ILE A 27 -11.49 5.64 -4.62
N LEU A 28 -11.80 6.08 -5.83
CA LEU A 28 -11.66 5.27 -7.05
C LEU A 28 -10.21 4.81 -7.28
N SER A 29 -9.23 5.68 -6.99
CA SER A 29 -7.81 5.35 -7.11
C SER A 29 -7.39 4.24 -6.13
N TYR A 30 -7.80 4.34 -4.86
CA TYR A 30 -7.54 3.29 -3.87
C TYR A 30 -8.28 2.00 -4.19
N GLN A 31 -9.56 2.09 -4.57
CA GLN A 31 -10.39 0.94 -4.90
C GLN A 31 -9.81 0.17 -6.08
N LYS A 32 -9.33 0.87 -7.10
CA LYS A 32 -8.64 0.25 -8.24
C LYS A 32 -7.38 -0.47 -7.78
N CYS A 33 -6.52 0.21 -7.01
CA CYS A 33 -5.28 -0.36 -6.49
C CYS A 33 -5.53 -1.65 -5.69
N PHE A 34 -6.52 -1.65 -4.80
CA PHE A 34 -6.82 -2.81 -3.96
C PHE A 34 -7.44 -3.96 -4.76
N THR A 35 -8.35 -3.65 -5.68
CA THR A 35 -8.95 -4.65 -6.58
C THR A 35 -7.90 -5.35 -7.44
N ASP A 36 -7.01 -4.57 -8.06
CA ASP A 36 -5.95 -5.10 -8.91
C ASP A 36 -4.98 -5.98 -8.09
N PHE A 37 -4.61 -5.54 -6.88
CA PHE A 37 -3.74 -6.32 -5.99
C PHE A 37 -4.41 -7.61 -5.49
N TYR A 38 -5.71 -7.57 -5.18
CA TYR A 38 -6.46 -8.75 -4.80
C TYR A 38 -6.50 -9.78 -5.95
N ALA A 39 -6.76 -9.35 -7.18
CA ALA A 39 -6.73 -10.22 -8.35
C ALA A 39 -5.36 -10.88 -8.52
N TYR A 40 -4.28 -10.08 -8.45
CA TYR A 40 -2.90 -10.58 -8.49
C TYR A 40 -2.61 -11.60 -7.39
N SER A 41 -3.09 -11.34 -6.17
CA SER A 41 -2.88 -12.23 -5.02
C SER A 41 -3.63 -13.56 -5.17
N LYS A 42 -4.87 -13.49 -5.66
CA LYS A 42 -5.72 -14.64 -5.91
C LYS A 42 -5.13 -15.58 -6.96
N GLU A 43 -4.55 -15.05 -8.03
CA GLU A 43 -3.83 -15.84 -9.06
C GLU A 43 -2.67 -16.66 -8.47
N LYS A 44 -2.10 -16.19 -7.35
CA LYS A 44 -1.02 -16.85 -6.62
C LYS A 44 -1.50 -17.71 -5.45
N GLY A 45 -2.81 -17.90 -5.29
CA GLY A 45 -3.41 -18.66 -4.19
C GLY A 45 -3.26 -17.98 -2.82
N LYS A 46 -3.14 -16.65 -2.79
CA LYS A 46 -2.95 -15.85 -1.58
C LYS A 46 -4.21 -15.07 -1.26
N GLU A 47 -4.80 -15.38 -0.11
CA GLU A 47 -6.06 -14.77 0.36
C GLU A 47 -5.82 -13.63 1.37
N TYR A 48 -4.72 -13.70 2.12
CA TYR A 48 -4.34 -12.72 3.13
C TYR A 48 -3.21 -11.81 2.63
N PHE A 49 -3.14 -10.60 3.19
CA PHE A 49 -2.09 -9.65 2.83
C PHE A 49 -0.71 -10.20 3.21
N GLU A 50 0.22 -10.17 2.26
CA GLU A 50 1.64 -10.48 2.45
C GLU A 50 2.47 -9.34 1.87
N GLU A 51 3.40 -8.82 2.65
CA GLU A 51 4.22 -7.67 2.27
C GLU A 51 5.08 -7.95 1.03
N VAL A 52 5.67 -9.15 0.96
CA VAL A 52 6.47 -9.61 -0.18
C VAL A 52 5.64 -9.58 -1.46
N LEU A 53 4.38 -10.00 -1.38
CA LEU A 53 3.46 -10.03 -2.52
C LEU A 53 3.09 -8.63 -3.00
N ALA A 54 2.92 -7.67 -2.07
CA ALA A 54 2.68 -6.27 -2.40
C ALA A 54 3.87 -5.64 -3.13
N ILE A 55 5.10 -5.95 -2.70
CA ILE A 55 6.33 -5.50 -3.36
C ILE A 55 6.43 -6.12 -4.76
N GLU A 56 6.23 -7.43 -4.88
CA GLU A 56 6.21 -8.13 -6.17
C GLU A 56 5.19 -7.54 -7.14
N TYR A 57 3.97 -7.28 -6.66
CA TYR A 57 2.92 -6.65 -7.45
C TYR A 57 3.34 -5.26 -7.91
N ALA A 58 3.80 -4.40 -7.01
CA ALA A 58 4.23 -3.05 -7.37
C ALA A 58 5.39 -3.07 -8.38
N SER A 59 6.31 -4.01 -8.23
CA SER A 59 7.42 -4.22 -9.17
C SER A 59 6.92 -4.67 -10.53
N SER A 60 5.97 -5.61 -10.59
CA SER A 60 5.38 -6.06 -11.86
C SER A 60 4.66 -4.95 -12.62
N VAL A 61 4.00 -4.03 -11.91
CA VAL A 61 3.23 -2.92 -12.51
C VAL A 61 4.12 -1.78 -13.01
N THR A 62 5.33 -1.64 -12.47
CA THR A 62 6.20 -0.49 -12.72
C THR A 62 7.52 -0.83 -13.40
N GLY A 63 7.95 -2.10 -13.39
CA GLY A 63 9.27 -2.51 -13.81
C GLY A 63 10.41 -2.03 -12.90
N LEU A 64 10.08 -1.55 -11.69
CA LEU A 64 11.03 -1.03 -10.71
C LEU A 64 11.21 -1.99 -9.54
N GLU A 65 12.38 -1.94 -8.94
CA GLU A 65 12.70 -2.67 -7.71
C GLU A 65 12.95 -1.71 -6.55
N LEU A 66 12.97 -2.23 -5.31
CA LEU A 66 13.20 -1.43 -4.11
C LEU A 66 14.51 -0.65 -4.14
N LYS A 67 15.56 -1.27 -4.64
CA LYS A 67 16.87 -0.62 -4.82
C LYS A 67 16.84 0.59 -5.76
N ASP A 68 15.80 0.70 -6.59
CA ASP A 68 15.63 1.84 -7.50
C ASP A 68 15.13 3.09 -6.79
N LEU A 69 14.53 2.95 -5.60
CA LEU A 69 14.14 4.09 -4.77
C LEU A 69 15.34 4.94 -4.32
N ALA A 70 16.53 4.34 -4.24
CA ALA A 70 17.77 5.03 -3.87
C ALA A 70 18.49 5.69 -5.06
N GLN A 71 17.99 5.53 -6.30
CA GLN A 71 18.64 6.03 -7.52
C GLN A 71 18.04 7.35 -7.97
N TYR A 72 18.83 8.44 -7.93
CA TYR A 72 18.39 9.78 -8.30
C TYR A 72 17.98 9.95 -9.78
N ASN A 73 18.42 9.06 -10.67
CA ASN A 73 18.14 9.14 -12.10
C ASN A 73 16.90 8.33 -12.53
N LYS A 74 16.21 7.64 -11.60
CA LYS A 74 15.00 6.87 -11.91
C LYS A 74 13.74 7.63 -11.47
N ASN A 75 12.73 7.65 -12.34
CA ASN A 75 11.41 8.18 -11.98
C ASN A 75 10.61 7.13 -11.20
N THR A 76 10.64 7.23 -9.87
CA THR A 76 10.02 6.26 -8.95
C THR A 76 8.65 6.68 -8.43
N LYS A 77 8.08 7.79 -8.92
CA LYS A 77 6.83 8.38 -8.38
C LYS A 77 5.67 7.38 -8.35
N LYS A 78 5.42 6.67 -9.46
CA LYS A 78 4.33 5.68 -9.56
C LYS A 78 4.54 4.50 -8.59
N TYR A 79 5.78 4.05 -8.44
CA TYR A 79 6.13 2.94 -7.55
C TYR A 79 5.90 3.31 -6.09
N ILE A 80 6.33 4.51 -5.68
CA ILE A 80 6.08 5.05 -4.33
C ILE A 80 4.58 5.16 -4.05
N VAL A 81 3.78 5.65 -5.00
CA VAL A 81 2.32 5.77 -4.83
C VAL A 81 1.68 4.40 -4.63
N LEU A 82 2.04 3.41 -5.44
CA LEU A 82 1.52 2.04 -5.30
C LEU A 82 1.91 1.43 -3.95
N LEU A 83 3.19 1.51 -3.58
CA LEU A 83 3.68 1.00 -2.29
C LEU A 83 2.97 1.65 -1.11
N ARG A 84 2.71 2.97 -1.15
CA ARG A 84 1.96 3.68 -0.09
C ARG A 84 0.52 3.18 0.02
N SER A 85 -0.18 3.01 -1.10
CA SER A 85 -1.54 2.45 -1.09
C SER A 85 -1.56 1.05 -0.50
N LEU A 86 -0.64 0.18 -0.94
CA LEU A 86 -0.55 -1.19 -0.42
C LEU A 86 -0.16 -1.23 1.06
N ARG A 87 0.62 -0.28 1.56
CA ARG A 87 0.92 -0.17 2.99
C ARG A 87 -0.30 0.17 3.82
N ILE A 88 -1.21 1.02 3.34
CA ILE A 88 -2.49 1.30 4.01
C ILE A 88 -3.30 0.01 4.16
N LEU A 89 -3.36 -0.79 3.10
CA LEU A 89 -4.03 -2.08 3.13
C LEU A 89 -3.37 -3.05 4.12
N GLY A 90 -2.04 -3.15 4.08
CA GLY A 90 -1.25 -4.02 4.96
C GLY A 90 -1.40 -3.65 6.43
N GLU A 91 -1.27 -2.36 6.77
CA GLU A 91 -1.45 -1.86 8.13
C GLU A 91 -2.84 -2.19 8.66
N TYR A 92 -3.89 -1.90 7.87
CA TYR A 92 -5.26 -2.20 8.25
C TYR A 92 -5.49 -3.71 8.44
N SER A 93 -4.83 -4.55 7.64
CA SER A 93 -4.92 -6.01 7.76
C SER A 93 -4.38 -6.54 9.11
N LEU A 94 -3.41 -5.83 9.70
CA LEU A 94 -2.75 -6.18 10.95
C LEU A 94 -3.41 -5.54 12.18
N THR A 95 -3.65 -4.22 12.12
CA THR A 95 -4.02 -3.43 13.31
C THR A 95 -5.47 -3.00 13.32
N ARG A 96 -6.21 -3.19 12.22
CA ARG A 96 -7.58 -2.66 12.00
C ARG A 96 -7.66 -1.13 12.11
N THR A 97 -6.51 -0.45 12.08
CA THR A 97 -6.43 1.01 12.23
C THR A 97 -6.36 1.65 10.85
N PHE A 98 -7.25 2.62 10.60
CA PHE A 98 -7.22 3.38 9.37
C PHE A 98 -6.09 4.41 9.38
N THR A 99 -5.13 4.24 8.48
CA THR A 99 -4.05 5.22 8.27
C THR A 99 -4.35 6.07 7.04
N SER A 100 -4.59 7.36 7.26
CA SER A 100 -4.98 8.31 6.21
C SER A 100 -3.85 8.60 5.20
N ARG A 101 -2.61 8.58 5.67
CA ARG A 101 -1.42 8.82 4.85
C ARG A 101 -0.17 8.32 5.56
N PHE A 102 0.62 7.50 4.88
CA PHE A 102 2.03 7.33 5.20
C PHE A 102 2.80 8.48 4.58
N SER A 103 3.24 9.42 5.43
CA SER A 103 4.08 10.56 5.05
C SER A 103 5.36 10.51 5.86
N LYS A 104 6.41 11.24 5.45
CA LYS A 104 7.65 11.40 6.22
C LYS A 104 7.49 11.83 7.69
N PHE A 105 6.29 12.27 8.09
CA PHE A 105 5.94 12.69 9.44
C PHE A 105 5.19 11.61 10.26
N HIS A 106 5.00 10.41 9.69
CA HIS A 106 4.56 9.26 10.48
C HIS A 106 5.77 8.75 11.28
N GLU A 107 5.57 8.40 12.55
CA GLU A 107 6.62 7.72 13.31
C GLU A 107 7.00 6.42 12.59
N PRO A 108 8.30 6.09 12.49
CA PRO A 108 8.76 4.81 11.98
C PRO A 108 8.00 3.69 12.67
N VAL A 109 7.44 2.76 11.90
CA VAL A 109 6.80 1.60 12.50
C VAL A 109 7.94 0.67 12.94
N GLU A 110 8.21 0.62 14.26
CA GLU A 110 9.19 -0.32 14.83
C GLU A 110 8.83 -1.77 14.39
N GLU A 111 9.86 -2.58 14.11
CA GLU A 111 9.82 -3.89 13.41
C GLU A 111 9.70 -3.88 11.87
N TYR A 112 9.51 -2.72 11.22
CA TYR A 112 9.32 -2.64 9.76
C TYR A 112 10.42 -1.80 9.06
N PRO A 113 11.71 -2.21 9.12
CA PRO A 113 12.84 -1.43 8.62
C PRO A 113 12.74 -1.08 7.13
N TYR A 114 12.01 -1.89 6.35
CA TYR A 114 11.81 -1.68 4.93
C TYR A 114 10.96 -0.43 4.59
N TRP A 115 9.90 -0.18 5.35
CA TRP A 115 9.00 0.96 5.11
C TRP A 115 9.63 2.30 5.47
N ASN A 116 10.69 2.27 6.29
CA ASN A 116 11.43 3.46 6.68
C ASN A 116 12.09 4.17 5.49
N HIS A 117 12.48 3.42 4.45
CA HIS A 117 13.02 4.01 3.22
C HIS A 117 12.00 4.86 2.43
N ILE A 118 10.69 4.61 2.59
CA ILE A 118 9.62 5.37 1.91
C ILE A 118 9.31 6.69 2.62
N TYR A 119 9.65 6.79 3.91
CA TYR A 119 9.56 8.05 4.66
C TYR A 119 10.67 9.01 4.22
N ASP A 120 11.90 8.53 4.07
CA ASP A 120 13.07 9.35 3.72
C ASP A 120 13.05 9.92 2.30
N SER A 121 12.43 9.24 1.33
CA SER A 121 12.42 9.65 -0.08
C SER A 121 11.41 10.77 -0.43
N SER A 122 10.80 11.41 0.57
CA SER A 122 9.80 12.48 0.39
C SER A 122 10.40 13.90 0.35
N GLY A 123 11.73 14.01 0.19
CA GLY A 123 12.46 15.26 0.08
C GLY A 123 12.90 15.55 -1.35
N CYS A 124 11.98 16.09 -2.16
CA CYS A 124 12.23 16.96 -3.31
C CYS A 124 10.91 17.65 -3.69
#